data_AF-A0AAD4M348-F1
#
_entry.id   AF-A0AAD4M348-F1
#
_cell.length_a   1.000
_cell.length_b   1.000
_cell.length_c   1.000
_cell.angle_alpha   90.00
_cell.angle_beta   90.00
_cell.angle_gamma   90.00
#
_symmetry.space_group_name_H-M   'P 1'
#
loop_
_entity.id
_entity.type
_entity.pdbx_description
1 polymer ?
#
loop_
_entity_poly.entity_id
_entity_poly.type
_entity_poly.pdbx_seq_one_letter_code
_entity_poly.pdbx_strand_id
1 'polypeptide(L)'
;IIILNIVVLALSARVNHFQDYFYVADIFPLAMSAVTLGIAVLAVLLDVGLHNSPTARPPFEIAMLFILSVFWLAFNAFSTSRWRHIPLNCSGIPDNYSDVRSWCKDLQALKAFVWINWVVLSLAALLTLRFSVLQHRRGQKHIWRTPLSRFTPRGIHKRSETVGGRVSQYNDFLRFSR
;
A
#
# COMPACT_ATOMS: atom_id res chain seq x y z
N ILE A 1 3.38 -0.47 -1.49
CA ILE A 1 2.27 -1.03 -2.31
C ILE A 1 2.49 -0.80 -3.80
N ILE A 2 2.65 0.45 -4.27
CA ILE A 2 2.83 0.75 -5.72
C ILE A 2 4.03 0.00 -6.34
N ILE A 3 5.23 0.17 -5.80
CA ILE A 3 6.46 -0.48 -6.31
C ILE A 3 6.28 -2.01 -6.37
N LEU A 4 5.72 -2.59 -5.31
CA LEU A 4 5.49 -4.01 -5.20
C LEU A 4 4.47 -4.51 -6.24
N ASN A 5 3.42 -3.73 -6.52
CA ASN A 5 2.46 -4.03 -7.60
C ASN A 5 3.11 -3.95 -8.98
N ILE A 6 4.01 -2.99 -9.21
CA ILE A 6 4.75 -2.89 -10.48
C ILE A 6 5.62 -4.14 -10.70
N VAL A 7 6.30 -4.62 -9.65
CA VAL A 7 7.09 -5.86 -9.72
C VAL A 7 6.20 -7.07 -10.04
N VAL A 8 5.05 -7.19 -9.35
CA VAL A 8 4.09 -8.28 -9.62
C VAL A 8 3.52 -8.18 -11.05
N LEU A 9 3.21 -6.97 -11.52
CA LEU A 9 2.71 -6.74 -12.88
C LEU A 9 3.74 -7.17 -13.93
N ALA A 10 5.01 -6.79 -13.75
CA ALA A 10 6.09 -7.15 -14.67
C ALA A 10 6.35 -8.67 -14.69
N LEU A 11 6.43 -9.30 -13.52
CA LEU A 11 6.63 -10.76 -13.42
C LEU A 11 5.45 -11.54 -13.99
N SER A 12 4.22 -11.11 -13.70
CA SER A 12 3.02 -11.76 -14.24
C SER A 12 2.92 -11.59 -15.76
N ALA A 13 3.25 -10.44 -16.33
CA ALA A 13 3.32 -10.25 -17.78
C ALA A 13 4.33 -11.21 -18.42
N ARG A 14 5.53 -11.33 -17.84
CA ARG A 14 6.58 -12.24 -18.32
C ARG A 14 6.16 -13.71 -18.28
N VAL A 15 5.55 -14.14 -17.17
CA VAL A 15 5.05 -15.51 -16.99
C VAL A 15 3.94 -15.83 -17.99
N ASN A 16 2.98 -14.91 -18.18
CA ASN A 16 1.85 -15.13 -19.10
C ASN A 16 2.27 -15.12 -20.57
N HIS A 17 3.25 -14.28 -20.94
CA HIS A 17 3.80 -14.25 -22.29
C HIS A 17 4.41 -15.60 -22.70
N PHE A 18 5.05 -16.33 -21.78
CA PHE A 18 5.59 -17.67 -22.08
C PHE A 18 4.51 -18.71 -22.41
N GLN A 19 3.28 -18.49 -21.96
CA GLN A 19 2.15 -19.41 -22.14
C GLN A 19 1.13 -18.89 -23.16
N ASP A 20 1.50 -17.88 -23.95
CA ASP A 20 0.61 -17.20 -24.91
C ASP A 20 -0.75 -16.80 -24.31
N TYR A 21 -0.75 -16.44 -23.01
CA TYR A 21 -1.96 -16.07 -22.25
C TYR A 21 -3.06 -17.16 -22.24
N PHE A 22 -2.71 -18.42 -22.49
CA PHE A 22 -3.69 -19.50 -22.65
C PHE A 22 -4.44 -19.83 -21.34
N TYR A 23 -3.79 -19.68 -20.19
CA TYR A 23 -4.36 -20.04 -18.89
C TYR A 23 -4.94 -18.83 -18.16
N VAL A 24 -6.28 -18.74 -18.10
CA VAL A 24 -7.01 -17.69 -17.36
C VAL A 24 -6.56 -17.58 -15.89
N ALA A 25 -6.17 -18.70 -15.28
CA ALA A 25 -5.69 -18.73 -13.90
C ALA A 25 -4.41 -17.90 -13.65
N ASP A 26 -3.58 -17.76 -14.68
CA ASP A 26 -2.30 -17.08 -14.62
C ASP A 26 -2.45 -15.58 -14.96
N ILE A 27 -3.61 -15.19 -15.53
CA ILE A 27 -4.02 -13.81 -15.78
C ILE A 27 -4.47 -13.10 -14.49
N PHE A 28 -4.91 -13.81 -13.45
CA PHE A 28 -5.40 -13.17 -12.24
C PHE A 28 -4.38 -12.25 -11.55
N PRO A 29 -3.12 -12.65 -11.30
CA PRO A 29 -2.11 -11.74 -10.75
C PRO A 29 -1.83 -10.52 -11.64
N LEU A 30 -1.89 -10.69 -12.96
CA LEU A 30 -1.73 -9.59 -13.93
C LEU A 30 -2.89 -8.59 -13.84
N ALA A 31 -4.12 -9.08 -13.93
CA ALA A 31 -5.32 -8.25 -13.84
C ALA A 31 -5.43 -7.55 -12.48
N MET A 32 -5.19 -8.28 -11.38
CA MET A 32 -5.26 -7.73 -10.03
C MET A 32 -4.19 -6.67 -9.78
N SER A 33 -2.96 -6.87 -10.27
CA SER A 33 -1.89 -5.86 -10.16
C SER A 33 -2.19 -4.63 -11.01
N ALA A 34 -2.72 -4.80 -12.23
CA ALA A 34 -3.13 -3.68 -13.07
C ALA A 34 -4.26 -2.84 -12.44
N VAL A 35 -5.32 -3.49 -11.95
CA VAL A 35 -6.44 -2.82 -11.27
C VAL A 35 -5.96 -2.13 -9.99
N THR A 36 -5.18 -2.82 -9.16
CA THR A 36 -4.65 -2.24 -7.91
C THR A 36 -3.75 -1.04 -8.19
N LEU A 37 -2.90 -1.13 -9.21
CA LEU A 37 -2.03 -0.02 -9.63
C LEU A 37 -2.85 1.17 -10.15
N GLY A 38 -3.84 0.93 -11.01
CA GLY A 38 -4.73 1.98 -11.52
C GLY A 38 -5.49 2.70 -10.41
N ILE A 39 -6.05 1.94 -9.47
CA ILE A 39 -6.72 2.49 -8.28
C ILE A 39 -5.73 3.29 -7.41
N ALA A 40 -4.54 2.77 -7.16
CA ALA A 40 -3.53 3.44 -6.34
C ALA A 40 -3.04 4.74 -6.98
N VAL A 41 -2.75 4.73 -8.29
CA VAL A 41 -2.36 5.93 -9.03
C VAL A 41 -3.48 6.96 -9.02
N LEU A 42 -4.72 6.55 -9.28
CA LEU A 42 -5.88 7.45 -9.21
C LEU A 42 -6.03 8.05 -7.81
N ALA A 43 -5.89 7.25 -6.75
CA ALA A 43 -5.97 7.74 -5.38
C ALA A 43 -4.89 8.79 -5.06
N VAL A 44 -3.64 8.55 -5.51
CA VAL A 44 -2.54 9.51 -5.36
C VAL A 44 -2.81 10.80 -6.14
N LEU A 45 -3.24 10.69 -7.40
CA LEU A 45 -3.56 11.85 -8.24
C LEU A 45 -4.68 12.68 -7.63
N LEU A 46 -5.72 12.05 -7.06
CA LEU A 46 -6.82 12.73 -6.40
C LEU A 46 -6.38 13.38 -5.08
N ASP A 47 -5.51 12.75 -4.29
CA ASP A 47 -5.01 13.33 -3.03
C ASP A 47 -4.12 14.56 -3.26
N VAL A 48 -3.31 14.52 -4.32
CA VAL A 48 -2.45 15.65 -4.72
C VAL A 48 -3.24 16.74 -5.44
N GLY A 49 -4.17 16.37 -6.33
CA GLY A 49 -4.90 17.29 -7.19
C GLY A 49 -6.08 17.99 -6.52
N LEU A 50 -6.71 17.36 -5.51
CA LEU A 50 -7.89 17.91 -4.84
C LEU A 50 -7.58 18.25 -3.38
N HIS A 51 -7.90 19.47 -2.96
CA HIS A 51 -7.68 19.90 -1.57
C HIS A 51 -8.55 19.14 -0.55
N ASN A 52 -9.70 18.59 -0.98
CA ASN A 52 -10.60 17.81 -0.13
C ASN A 52 -11.10 16.58 -0.88
N SER A 53 -10.20 15.64 -1.18
CA SER A 53 -10.60 14.40 -1.83
C SER A 53 -11.35 13.48 -0.85
N PRO A 54 -12.55 12.97 -1.20
CA PRO A 54 -13.21 11.95 -0.40
C PRO A 54 -12.46 10.62 -0.41
N THR A 55 -11.64 10.34 -1.43
CA THR A 55 -10.87 9.09 -1.55
C THR A 55 -9.75 8.98 -0.53
N ALA A 56 -9.25 10.12 -0.03
CA ALA A 56 -8.18 10.14 0.97
C ALA A 56 -8.71 10.05 2.42
N ARG A 57 -10.03 9.96 2.61
CA ARG A 57 -10.64 9.84 3.95
C ARG A 57 -10.50 8.40 4.47
N PRO A 58 -10.21 8.21 5.77
CA PRO A 58 -9.96 6.89 6.32
C PRO A 58 -11.05 5.84 6.03
N PRO A 59 -12.37 6.13 6.10
CA PRO A 59 -13.39 5.11 5.82
C PRO A 59 -13.28 4.52 4.42
N PHE A 60 -13.03 5.37 3.42
CA PHE A 60 -12.90 4.94 2.03
C PHE A 60 -11.60 4.16 1.84
N GLU A 61 -10.49 4.67 2.36
CA GLU A 61 -9.19 4.00 2.24
C GLU A 61 -9.19 2.63 2.93
N ILE A 62 -9.74 2.52 4.14
CA ILE A 62 -9.88 1.26 4.87
C ILE A 62 -10.76 0.27 4.08
N ALA A 63 -11.93 0.71 3.61
CA ALA A 63 -12.84 -0.15 2.85
C ALA A 63 -12.17 -0.65 1.57
N MET A 64 -11.53 0.24 0.82
CA MET A 64 -10.84 -0.10 -0.42
C MET A 64 -9.67 -1.07 -0.19
N LEU A 65 -8.81 -0.80 0.80
CA LEU A 65 -7.69 -1.68 1.14
C LEU A 65 -8.17 -3.06 1.62
N PHE A 66 -9.28 -3.13 2.36
CA PHE A 66 -9.83 -4.39 2.84
C PHE A 66 -10.42 -5.22 1.68
N ILE A 67 -11.21 -4.59 0.80
CA ILE A 67 -11.76 -5.24 -0.39
C ILE A 67 -10.62 -5.76 -1.27
N LEU A 68 -9.61 -4.93 -1.54
CA LEU A 68 -8.43 -5.35 -2.30
C LEU A 68 -7.71 -6.51 -1.60
N SER A 69 -7.50 -6.47 -0.29
CA SER A 69 -6.88 -7.56 0.48
C SER A 69 -7.63 -8.88 0.33
N VAL A 70 -8.97 -8.87 0.41
CA VAL A 70 -9.80 -10.08 0.24
C VAL A 70 -9.68 -10.65 -1.18
N PHE A 71 -9.76 -9.80 -2.21
CA PHE A 71 -9.60 -10.25 -3.59
C PHE A 71 -8.20 -10.80 -3.84
N TRP A 72 -7.16 -10.12 -3.36
CA TRP A 72 -5.79 -10.60 -3.45
C TRP A 72 -5.62 -11.95 -2.77
N LEU A 73 -6.21 -12.16 -1.59
CA LEU A 73 -6.17 -13.46 -0.90
C LEU A 73 -6.82 -14.57 -1.75
N ALA A 74 -8.05 -14.34 -2.21
CA ALA A 74 -8.83 -15.33 -2.95
C ALA A 74 -8.16 -15.74 -4.27
N PHE A 75 -7.76 -14.76 -5.08
CA PHE A 75 -7.13 -15.03 -6.37
C PHE A 75 -5.71 -15.58 -6.21
N ASN A 76 -4.93 -15.11 -5.23
CA ASN A 76 -3.61 -15.71 -4.96
C ASN A 76 -3.73 -17.16 -4.51
N ALA A 77 -4.70 -17.49 -3.64
CA ALA A 77 -4.94 -18.87 -3.24
C ALA A 77 -5.29 -19.76 -4.44
N PHE A 78 -6.15 -19.26 -5.34
CA PHE A 78 -6.51 -19.96 -6.58
C PHE A 78 -5.29 -20.17 -7.50
N SER A 79 -4.58 -19.11 -7.88
CA SER A 79 -3.41 -19.22 -8.77
C SER A 79 -2.31 -20.10 -8.17
N THR A 80 -2.00 -19.94 -6.88
CA THR A 80 -0.95 -20.73 -6.22
C THR A 80 -1.31 -22.21 -6.06
N SER A 81 -2.60 -22.55 -5.95
CA SER A 81 -3.06 -23.95 -5.92
C SER A 81 -2.75 -24.68 -7.24
N ARG A 82 -2.85 -23.98 -8.38
CA ARG A 82 -2.49 -24.52 -9.69
C ARG A 82 -0.99 -24.74 -9.84
N TRP A 83 -0.19 -23.86 -9.27
CA TRP A 83 1.27 -23.95 -9.32
C TRP A 83 1.86 -24.98 -8.37
N ARG A 84 1.03 -25.81 -7.72
CA ARG A 84 1.47 -26.81 -6.73
C ARG A 84 2.48 -27.82 -7.29
N HIS A 85 2.35 -28.19 -8.55
CA HIS A 85 3.18 -29.21 -9.19
C HIS A 85 4.47 -28.66 -9.81
N ILE A 86 4.69 -27.34 -9.73
CA ILE A 86 5.85 -26.71 -10.35
C ILE A 86 7.04 -26.85 -9.39
N PRO A 87 8.19 -27.39 -9.85
CA PRO A 87 9.31 -27.68 -8.98
C PRO A 87 9.87 -26.41 -8.34
N LEU A 88 10.26 -26.51 -7.08
CA LEU A 88 10.95 -25.43 -6.36
C LEU A 88 12.39 -25.27 -6.86
N ASN A 89 13.03 -26.37 -7.28
CA ASN A 89 14.38 -26.36 -7.82
C ASN A 89 14.38 -26.21 -9.35
N CYS A 90 14.30 -24.96 -9.84
CA CYS A 90 14.38 -24.68 -11.27
C CYS A 90 15.76 -24.98 -11.88
N SER A 91 16.82 -25.06 -11.07
CA SER A 91 18.18 -25.36 -11.56
C SER A 91 18.34 -26.83 -12.00
N GLY A 92 17.43 -27.72 -11.57
CA GLY A 92 17.41 -29.11 -12.01
C GLY A 92 16.87 -29.32 -13.43
N ILE A 93 16.32 -28.28 -14.07
CA ILE A 93 15.86 -28.33 -15.46
C ILE A 93 17.09 -28.39 -16.38
N PRO A 94 17.22 -29.38 -17.28
CA PRO A 94 18.36 -29.51 -18.19
C PRO A 94 18.63 -28.25 -19.05
N ASP A 95 19.89 -28.02 -19.42
CA ASP A 95 20.32 -26.80 -20.12
C ASP A 95 19.72 -26.64 -21.52
N ASN A 96 19.30 -27.73 -22.16
CA ASN A 96 18.58 -27.70 -23.44
C ASN A 96 17.16 -27.12 -23.34
N TYR A 97 16.66 -26.84 -22.12
CA TYR A 97 15.38 -26.17 -21.86
C TYR A 97 15.57 -24.86 -21.08
N SER A 98 16.46 -23.99 -21.57
CA SER A 98 16.79 -22.71 -20.95
C SER A 98 15.58 -21.81 -20.69
N ASP A 99 14.61 -21.80 -21.61
CA ASP A 99 13.44 -20.93 -21.52
C ASP A 99 12.49 -21.39 -20.41
N VAL A 100 12.26 -22.70 -20.31
CA VAL A 100 11.48 -23.32 -19.23
C VAL A 100 12.14 -23.07 -17.87
N ARG A 101 13.48 -23.12 -17.83
CA ARG A 101 14.25 -22.78 -16.61
C ARG A 101 14.04 -21.33 -16.19
N SER A 102 14.08 -20.38 -17.14
CA SER A 102 13.79 -18.97 -16.83
C SER A 102 12.36 -18.79 -16.36
N TRP A 103 11.39 -19.35 -17.09
CA TRP A 103 9.97 -19.30 -16.74
C TRP A 103 9.71 -19.83 -15.33
N CYS A 104 10.33 -20.96 -14.97
CA CYS A 104 10.23 -21.53 -13.62
C CYS A 104 10.72 -20.53 -12.56
N LYS A 105 11.87 -19.89 -12.78
CA LYS A 105 12.41 -18.89 -11.84
C LYS A 105 11.50 -17.68 -11.71
N ASP A 106 10.98 -17.17 -12.83
CA ASP A 106 10.06 -16.04 -12.86
C ASP A 106 8.75 -16.36 -12.13
N LEU A 107 8.23 -17.58 -12.30
CA LEU A 107 7.03 -18.03 -11.62
C LEU A 107 7.24 -18.20 -10.10
N GLN A 108 8.40 -18.73 -9.68
CA GLN A 108 8.72 -18.82 -8.25
C GLN A 108 8.83 -17.42 -7.62
N ALA A 109 9.45 -16.47 -8.33
CA ALA A 109 9.49 -15.08 -7.91
C ALA A 109 8.07 -14.49 -7.83
N LEU A 110 7.26 -14.64 -8.87
CA LEU A 110 5.87 -14.18 -8.90
C LEU A 110 5.07 -14.73 -7.72
N LYS A 111 5.18 -16.03 -7.45
CA LYS A 111 4.54 -16.71 -6.32
C LYS A 111 4.90 -16.06 -4.99
N ALA A 112 6.16 -15.73 -4.75
CA ALA A 112 6.55 -15.04 -3.52
C ALA A 112 5.99 -13.61 -3.47
N PHE A 113 6.14 -12.84 -4.55
CA PHE A 113 5.76 -11.43 -4.59
C PHE A 113 4.25 -11.20 -4.47
N VAL A 114 3.41 -12.08 -5.00
CA VAL A 114 1.94 -11.95 -4.84
C VAL A 114 1.51 -12.10 -3.36
N TRP A 115 2.14 -13.02 -2.62
CA TRP A 115 1.86 -13.19 -1.19
C TRP A 115 2.42 -12.04 -0.34
N ILE A 116 3.63 -11.56 -0.65
CA ILE A 116 4.19 -10.37 0.00
C ILE A 116 3.29 -9.16 -0.24
N ASN A 117 2.77 -8.99 -1.46
CA ASN A 117 1.85 -7.91 -1.80
C ASN A 117 0.57 -7.97 -0.99
N TRP A 118 -0.03 -9.16 -0.86
CA TRP A 118 -1.19 -9.36 -0.02
C TRP A 118 -0.91 -9.03 1.46
N VAL A 119 0.22 -9.48 2.02
CA VAL A 119 0.61 -9.17 3.41
C VAL A 119 0.73 -7.66 3.62
N VAL A 120 1.43 -6.95 2.72
CA VAL A 120 1.62 -5.51 2.82
C VAL A 120 0.28 -4.75 2.72
N LEU A 121 -0.60 -5.15 1.79
CA LEU A 121 -1.95 -4.58 1.66
C LEU A 121 -2.80 -4.79 2.93
N SER A 122 -2.79 -6.01 3.45
CA SER A 122 -3.57 -6.38 4.63
C SER A 122 -3.07 -5.68 5.89
N LEU A 123 -1.74 -5.59 6.04
CA LEU A 123 -1.13 -4.86 7.14
C LEU A 123 -1.44 -3.36 7.04
N ALA A 124 -1.39 -2.77 5.85
CA ALA A 124 -1.79 -1.38 5.64
C ALA A 124 -3.26 -1.15 6.07
N ALA A 125 -4.19 -2.02 5.64
CA ALA A 125 -5.60 -1.92 6.05
C ALA A 125 -5.76 -1.96 7.58
N LEU A 126 -5.11 -2.93 8.24
CA LEU A 126 -5.19 -3.11 9.69
C LEU A 126 -4.54 -1.96 10.47
N LEU A 127 -3.39 -1.48 10.03
CA LEU A 127 -2.70 -0.35 10.65
C LEU A 127 -3.50 0.94 10.51
N THR A 128 -4.05 1.21 9.31
CA THR A 128 -4.88 2.39 9.06
C THR A 128 -6.17 2.35 9.91
N LEU A 129 -6.82 1.18 10.00
CA LEU A 129 -7.97 0.99 10.87
C LEU A 129 -7.61 1.21 12.34
N ARG A 130 -6.56 0.54 12.82
CA ARG A 130 -6.10 0.66 14.21
C ARG A 130 -5.76 2.11 14.55
N PHE A 131 -5.02 2.79 13.68
CA PHE A 131 -4.66 4.19 13.87
C PHE A 131 -5.91 5.07 13.97
N SER A 132 -6.85 4.93 13.03
CA SER A 132 -8.08 5.72 13.00
C SER A 132 -8.94 5.52 14.24
N VAL A 133 -9.10 4.26 14.68
CA VAL A 133 -9.83 3.90 15.90
C VAL A 133 -9.14 4.45 17.14
N LEU A 134 -7.81 4.35 17.24
CA LEU A 134 -7.05 4.90 18.37
C LEU A 134 -7.22 6.42 18.49
N GLN A 135 -7.15 7.15 17.37
CA GLN A 135 -7.35 8.61 17.38
C GLN A 135 -8.80 8.98 17.73
N HIS A 136 -9.77 8.23 17.21
CA HIS A 136 -11.17 8.42 17.59
C HIS A 136 -11.39 8.24 19.10
N ARG A 137 -10.81 7.19 19.69
CA ARG A 137 -10.87 6.94 21.14
C ARG A 137 -10.19 8.02 21.97
N ARG A 138 -9.21 8.74 21.42
CA ARG A 138 -8.54 9.90 22.04
C ARG A 138 -9.35 11.21 21.90
N GLY A 139 -10.59 11.15 21.43
CA GLY A 139 -11.47 12.32 21.27
C GLY A 139 -11.26 13.08 19.96
N GLN A 140 -10.36 12.65 19.08
CA GLN A 140 -10.07 13.29 17.79
C GLN A 140 -11.10 12.86 16.73
N LYS A 141 -12.38 13.21 16.93
CA LYS A 141 -13.48 12.76 16.06
C LYS A 141 -13.36 13.23 14.60
N HIS A 142 -12.57 14.27 14.32
CA HIS A 142 -12.35 14.77 12.96
C HIS A 142 -11.49 13.86 12.10
N ILE A 143 -10.82 12.85 12.67
CA ILE A 143 -10.04 11.85 11.91
C ILE A 143 -10.82 11.26 10.74
N TRP A 144 -12.11 10.97 10.91
CA TRP A 144 -12.96 10.35 9.89
C TRP A 144 -13.32 11.27 8.72
N ARG A 145 -13.14 12.59 8.87
CA ARG A 145 -13.49 13.60 7.88
C ARG A 145 -12.28 14.23 7.21
N THR A 146 -11.10 14.07 7.79
CA THR A 146 -9.85 14.65 7.30
C THR A 146 -9.03 13.59 6.56
N PRO A 147 -8.43 13.93 5.40
CA PRO A 147 -7.46 13.06 4.74
C PRO A 147 -6.33 12.64 5.70
N LEU A 148 -5.92 11.37 5.67
CA LEU A 148 -4.86 10.87 6.55
C LEU A 148 -3.52 11.59 6.32
N SER A 149 -3.23 11.95 5.06
CA SER A 149 -2.04 12.73 4.68
C SER A 149 -1.96 14.11 5.34
N ARG A 150 -3.11 14.67 5.77
CA ARG A 150 -3.23 16.03 6.32
C ARG A 150 -3.75 16.04 7.77
N PHE A 151 -3.84 14.87 8.41
CA PHE A 151 -4.41 14.78 9.74
C PHE A 151 -3.43 15.30 10.80
N THR A 152 -3.81 16.38 11.49
CA THR A 152 -3.11 16.90 12.66
C THR A 152 -3.92 16.65 13.94
N PRO A 153 -3.39 15.94 14.96
CA PRO A 153 -4.05 15.74 16.24
C PRO A 153 -4.24 17.08 16.99
N ARG A 154 -5.46 17.37 17.48
CA ARG A 154 -5.69 18.55 18.33
C ARG A 154 -4.94 18.37 19.66
N GLY A 155 -4.00 19.26 19.96
CA GLY A 155 -3.25 19.27 21.22
C GLY A 155 -1.72 19.25 21.08
N ILE A 156 -1.17 18.97 19.90
CA ILE A 156 0.28 19.03 19.66
C ILE A 156 0.79 20.48 19.61
N HIS A 157 -0.09 21.46 19.33
CA HIS A 157 0.28 22.88 19.25
C HIS A 157 0.58 23.60 20.57
N LYS A 158 0.44 22.95 21.74
CA LYS A 158 0.65 23.62 23.04
C LYS A 158 2.09 23.60 23.59
N ARG A 159 3.10 23.14 22.83
CA ARG A 159 4.48 23.00 23.35
C ARG A 159 5.58 23.63 22.50
N SER A 160 5.30 24.72 21.78
CA SER A 160 6.36 25.51 21.12
C SER A 160 6.20 27.03 21.22
N GLU A 161 5.46 27.55 22.19
CA GLU A 161 5.37 29.00 22.46
C GLU A 161 5.91 29.42 23.85
N THR A 162 6.34 28.49 24.71
CA THR A 162 6.76 28.84 26.08
C THR A 162 8.25 29.12 26.26
N VAL A 163 9.03 29.23 25.18
CA VAL A 163 10.45 29.65 25.23
C VAL A 163 10.66 31.05 24.62
N GLY A 164 9.74 31.54 23.77
CA GLY A 164 9.81 32.89 23.20
C GLY A 164 9.17 34.00 24.05
N GLY A 165 8.20 33.66 24.90
CA GLY A 165 7.45 34.65 25.69
C GLY A 165 8.23 35.33 26.82
N ARG A 166 9.39 34.78 27.22
CA ARG A 166 10.21 35.36 28.30
C ARG A 166 11.16 36.47 27.83
N VAL A 167 11.43 36.57 26.53
CA VAL A 167 12.27 37.64 25.97
C VAL A 167 11.47 38.93 25.74
N SER A 168 10.17 38.82 25.43
CA SER A 168 9.31 40.00 25.25
C SER A 168 9.04 40.74 26.57
N GLN A 169 8.89 40.02 27.69
CA GLN A 169 8.54 40.63 28.97
C GLN A 169 9.73 41.38 29.64
N TYR A 170 10.97 41.07 29.27
CA TYR A 170 12.16 41.77 29.78
C TYR A 170 12.39 43.14 29.09
N ASN A 171 12.01 43.24 27.80
CA ASN A 171 12.17 44.48 27.04
C ASN A 171 11.15 45.56 27.44
N ASP A 172 9.95 45.17 27.90
CA ASP A 172 8.96 46.12 28.40
C ASP A 172 9.35 46.68 29.78
N PHE A 173 10.00 45.89 30.65
CA PHE A 173 10.47 46.37 31.96
C PHE A 173 11.60 47.41 31.83
N LEU A 174 12.47 47.26 30.83
CA LEU A 174 13.56 48.21 30.56
C LEU A 174 13.11 49.54 29.93
N ARG A 175 11.88 49.62 29.40
CA ARG A 175 11.30 50.88 28.89
C ARG A 175 10.68 51.76 29.97
N PHE A 176 10.36 51.22 31.14
CA PHE A 176 9.84 52.00 32.27
C PHE A 176 10.92 52.47 33.26
N SER A 177 12.20 52.19 32.96
CA SER A 177 13.36 52.53 33.80
C SER A 177 14.18 53.72 33.27
N ARG A 178 13.62 54.54 32.38
CA ARG A 178 14.24 55.80 31.94
C ARG A 178 13.29 56.97 32.10
#